data_AF-A0A0E9XSL5-F1
#
_entry.id   AF-A0A0E9XSL5-F1
#
_cell.length_a   1.000
_cell.length_b   1.000
_cell.length_c   1.000
_cell.angle_alpha   90.00
_cell.angle_beta   90.00
_cell.angle_gamma   90.00
#
_symmetry.space_group_name_H-M   'P 1'
#
loop_
_entity.id
_entity.type
_entity.pdbx_description
1 polymer ?
#
loop_
_entity_poly.entity_id
_entity_poly.type
_entity_poly.pdbx_seq_one_letter_code
_entity_poly.pdbx_strand_id
1 'polypeptide(L)' 'MFLAKVLVGNVTLGNATYSRPPRLNPLTPGYELYDTCVDKISDPSIFVVFDNCQCYPYYLIKYKAVSDLVNICE' A
#
# COMPACT_ATOMS: atom_id res chain seq x y z
N MET A 1 8.64 -12.03 -0.14
CA MET A 1 8.22 -10.62 -0.33
C MET A 1 7.74 -10.47 -1.77
N PHE A 2 6.62 -9.78 -2.02
CA PHE A 2 6.23 -9.45 -3.39
C PHE A 2 6.65 -8.02 -3.72
N LEU A 3 7.11 -7.81 -4.94
CA LEU A 3 7.17 -6.49 -5.56
C LEU A 3 6.00 -6.41 -6.53
N ALA A 4 5.01 -5.59 -6.19
CA ALA A 4 3.79 -5.41 -6.98
C ALA A 4 3.78 -4.04 -7.65
N LYS A 5 3.10 -3.95 -8.79
CA LYS A 5 2.67 -2.67 -9.36
C LYS A 5 1.25 -2.41 -8.87
N VAL A 6 1.03 -1.23 -8.29
CA VAL A 6 -0.25 -0.88 -7.68
C VAL A 6 -0.75 0.43 -8.29
N LEU A 7 -2.01 0.46 -8.72
CA LEU A 7 -2.68 1.66 -9.21
C LEU A 7 -3.20 2.47 -8.01
N VAL A 8 -2.41 3.46 -7.59
CA VAL A 8 -2.68 4.19 -6.33
C VAL A 8 -3.78 5.25 -6.48
N GLY A 9 -3.88 5.87 -7.66
CA GLY A 9 -4.93 6.86 -7.94
C GLY A 9 -4.94 8.05 -6.97
N ASN A 10 -6.13 8.54 -6.67
CA ASN A 10 -6.35 9.61 -5.70
C ASN A 10 -6.24 9.09 -4.28
N VAL A 11 -5.43 9.77 -3.47
CA VAL A 11 -5.11 9.35 -2.10
C VAL A 11 -5.75 10.23 -1.04
N THR A 12 -6.01 9.64 0.13
CA THR A 12 -6.50 10.32 1.33
C THR A 12 -5.97 9.66 2.60
N LEU A 13 -6.15 10.28 3.75
CA LEU A 13 -5.72 9.68 5.02
C LEU A 13 -6.55 8.45 5.37
N GLY A 14 -5.86 7.38 5.75
CA GLY A 14 -6.50 6.15 6.22
C GLY A 14 -7.11 6.29 7.61
N ASN A 15 -8.13 5.48 7.86
CA ASN A 15 -8.71 5.28 9.19
C ASN A 15 -9.09 3.81 9.35
N ALA A 16 -8.85 3.23 10.51
CA ALA A 16 -9.15 1.82 10.79
C ALA A 16 -10.64 1.46 10.66
N THR A 17 -11.53 2.45 10.73
CA THR A 17 -12.98 2.26 10.55
C THR A 17 -13.41 2.16 9.09
N TYR A 18 -12.52 2.44 8.13
CA TYR A 18 -12.85 2.46 6.71
C TYR A 18 -12.87 1.05 6.11
N SER A 19 -14.04 0.59 5.67
CA SER A 19 -14.19 -0.62 4.85
C SER A 19 -14.09 -0.34 3.35
N ARG A 20 -14.08 0.93 2.96
CA ARG A 20 -13.90 1.43 1.59
C ARG A 20 -13.25 2.82 1.65
N PRO A 21 -12.65 3.32 0.56
CA PRO A 21 -12.13 4.69 0.55
C PRO A 21 -13.25 5.69 0.86
N PRO A 22 -12.94 6.80 1.56
CA PRO A 22 -13.91 7.85 1.82
C PRO A 22 -14.32 8.56 0.52
N ARG A 23 -15.39 9.33 0.58
CA ARG A 23 -15.86 10.15 -0.55
C ARG A 23 -14.90 11.29 -0.81
N LEU A 24 -14.71 11.63 -2.10
CA LEU A 24 -13.88 12.77 -2.52
C LEU A 24 -14.45 14.08 -1.99
N ASN A 25 -15.76 14.27 -2.14
CA ASN A 25 -16.49 15.44 -1.64
C ASN A 25 -17.68 14.99 -0.80
N PRO A 26 -17.69 15.27 0.52
CA PRO A 26 -18.80 14.90 1.40
C PRO A 26 -20.11 15.63 1.06
N LEU A 27 -20.01 16.80 0.44
CA LEU A 27 -21.12 17.73 0.20
C LEU A 27 -21.74 17.60 -1.20
N THR A 28 -21.04 16.97 -2.14
CA THR A 28 -21.52 16.82 -3.52
C THR A 28 -22.33 15.53 -3.64
N PRO A 29 -23.52 15.57 -4.26
CA PRO A 29 -24.26 14.36 -4.59
C PRO A 29 -23.52 13.62 -5.73
N GLY A 30 -22.61 12.74 -5.35
CA GLY A 30 -21.81 11.92 -6.25
C GLY A 30 -21.30 10.67 -5.54
N TYR A 31 -20.96 9.65 -6.32
CA TYR A 31 -20.39 8.38 -5.84
C TYR A 31 -18.86 8.35 -5.96
N GLU A 32 -18.22 9.49 -6.20
CA GLU A 32 -16.77 9.58 -6.34
C GLU A 32 -16.08 9.30 -5.00
N LEU A 33 -15.34 8.21 -4.97
CA LEU A 33 -14.50 7.81 -3.85
C LEU A 33 -13.05 8.12 -4.19
N TYR A 34 -12.22 8.25 -3.15
CA TYR A 34 -10.77 8.08 -3.33
C TYR A 34 -10.46 6.65 -3.78
N ASP A 35 -9.24 6.42 -4.25
CA ASP A 35 -8.80 5.10 -4.71
C ASP A 35 -8.05 4.36 -3.60
N THR A 36 -7.15 5.08 -2.91
CA THR A 36 -6.23 4.51 -1.91
C THR A 36 -6.18 5.35 -0.65
N CYS A 37 -6.00 4.70 0.50
CA CYS A 37 -5.72 5.37 1.77
C CYS A 37 -4.24 5.30 2.12
N VAL A 38 -3.68 6.36 2.72
CA VAL A 38 -2.27 6.46 3.10
C VAL A 38 -2.09 6.79 4.59
N ASP A 39 -0.90 6.53 5.13
CA ASP A 39 -0.51 6.92 6.49
C ASP A 39 -0.31 8.43 6.64
N LYS A 40 0.30 9.08 5.64
CA LYS A 40 0.58 10.53 5.62
C LYS A 40 0.39 11.08 4.21
N ILE A 41 -0.18 12.29 4.09
CA ILE A 41 -0.43 12.92 2.78
C ILE A 41 0.86 13.43 2.14
N SER A 42 1.74 14.07 2.92
CA SER A 42 2.91 14.76 2.37
C SER A 42 4.03 13.82 1.93
N ASP A 43 4.17 12.67 2.60
CA ASP A 43 5.20 11.66 2.32
C ASP A 43 4.68 10.27 2.74
N PRO A 44 3.84 9.65 1.90
CA PRO A 44 3.21 8.37 2.20
C PRO A 44 4.20 7.22 2.15
N SER A 45 4.22 6.38 3.19
CA SER A 45 5.05 5.18 3.27
C SER A 45 4.23 3.89 3.25
N ILE A 46 2.94 3.97 3.61
CA ILE A 46 2.01 2.85 3.66
C ILE A 46 0.78 3.20 2.83
N PHE A 47 0.36 2.26 1.99
CA PHE A 47 -0.79 2.40 1.10
C PHE A 47 -1.77 1.25 1.35
N VAL A 48 -3.05 1.57 1.48
CA VAL A 48 -4.14 0.62 1.68
C VAL A 48 -5.06 0.68 0.47
N VAL A 49 -5.00 -0.37 -0.34
CA VAL A 49 -5.87 -0.56 -1.51
C VAL A 49 -7.08 -1.42 -1.16
N PHE A 50 -8.22 -1.10 -1.75
CA PHE A 50 -9.51 -1.73 -1.43
C PHE A 50 -10.04 -2.65 -2.55
N ASP A 51 -9.51 -2.51 -3.76
CA ASP A 51 -9.88 -3.36 -4.90
C ASP A 51 -8.69 -4.23 -5.33
N ASN A 52 -8.93 -5.54 -5.44
CA ASN A 52 -7.93 -6.51 -5.88
C ASN A 52 -7.41 -6.22 -7.30
N CYS A 53 -8.24 -5.63 -8.16
CA CYS A 53 -7.87 -5.27 -9.52
C CYS A 53 -6.84 -4.13 -9.57
N GLN A 54 -6.62 -3.39 -8.48
CA GLN A 54 -5.59 -2.34 -8.41
C GLN A 54 -4.18 -2.90 -8.19
N CYS A 55 -4.01 -4.18 -7.86
CA CYS A 55 -2.73 -4.79 -7.53
C CYS A 55 -2.33 -5.86 -8.55
N TYR A 56 -1.14 -5.70 -9.15
CA TYR A 56 -0.52 -6.70 -10.02
C TYR A 56 0.79 -7.22 -9.41
N PRO A 57 0.85 -8.47 -8.92
CA PRO A 57 2.06 -9.05 -8.35
C PRO A 57 3.10 -9.30 -9.45
N TYR A 58 4.11 -8.45 -9.54
CA TYR A 58 5.06 -8.48 -10.65
C TYR A 58 6.23 -9.44 -10.41
N TYR A 59 6.76 -9.45 -9.18
CA TYR A 59 7.83 -10.38 -8.78
C TYR A 59 7.60 -10.98 -7.41
N LEU A 60 8.04 -12.23 -7.24
CA LEU A 60 8.19 -12.89 -5.95
C LEU A 60 9.67 -12.94 -5.56
N ILE A 61 10.04 -12.12 -4.58
CA ILE A 61 11.37 -12.06 -4.02
C ILE A 61 11.47 -13.07 -2.87
N LYS A 62 12.38 -14.03 -3.02
CA LYS A 62 12.74 -15.01 -1.99
C LYS A 62 14.07 -14.59 -1.36
N TYR A 63 14.10 -14.54 -0.04
CA TYR A 63 15.29 -14.24 0.73
C TYR A 63 15.56 -15.38 1.71
N LYS A 64 16.83 -15.57 2.06
CA LYS A 64 17.26 -16.48 3.12
C LYS A 64 18.06 -15.64 4.11
N ALA A 65 17.73 -15.73 5.39
CA ALA A 65 18.59 -15.16 6.41
C ALA A 65 19.93 -15.91 6.35
N VAL A 66 21.04 -15.15 6.27
CA VAL A 66 22.37 -15.75 6.39
C VAL A 66 22.59 -15.98 7.87
N SER A 67 22.26 -17.19 8.35
CA SER A 67 22.87 -17.69 9.57
C SER A 67 24.29 -18.11 9.19
N ASP A 68 25.26 -17.26 9.51
CA ASP A 68 26.48 -17.61 10.24
C ASP A 68 27.45 -16.43 10.14
N LEU A 69 27.92 -15.96 11.30
CA LEU A 69 29.15 -15.18 11.37
C LEU A 69 30.22 -16.04 10.72
N VAL A 70 30.72 -15.63 9.56
CA VAL A 70 31.96 -16.17 9.02
C VAL A 70 33.03 -15.83 10.06
N ASN A 71 33.35 -16.76 10.95
CA ASN A 71 34.57 -16.67 11.74
C ASN A 71 35.70 -16.74 10.73
N ILE A 72 36.23 -15.56 10.37
CA ILE A 72 37.50 -15.44 9.70
C ILE A 72 38.52 -15.92 10.74
N CYS A 73 38.92 -17.18 10.65
CA CYS A 73 39.98 -17.73 11.48
C CYS A 73 41.26 -16.93 11.18
N GLU A 74 41.81 -16.26 12.19
CA GLU A 74 43.21 -15.84 12.24
C GLU A 74 44.13 -17.04 12.45
#